data_AF-A0A382P0G2-F1
#
_entry.id   AF-A0A382P0G2-F1
#
_cell.length_a   1.000
_cell.length_b   1.000
_cell.length_c   1.000
_cell.angle_alpha   90.00
_cell.angle_beta   90.00
_cell.angle_gamma   90.00
#
_symmetry.space_group_name_H-M   'P 1'
#
loop_
_entity.id
_entity.type
_entity.pdbx_description
1 polymer ?
#
loop_
_entity_poly.entity_id
_entity_poly.type
_entity_poly.pdbx_seq_one_letter_code
_entity_poly.pdbx_strand_id
1 'polypeptide(L)'
;MIHTTADTYLKGEELKGRQSWSDCPEPLKLGISQWQSCLQSLGKTLEAVREASVGLTRCCERVQNLITKLEIFENADAEINLRWIEIHSRNLILHCTPMNIGNALGERIQAQGGRWVFTSATLAIGNNFNHFLDRVGISDAHTCLLPSPFDYERNTRLYLPKGLPVPAEATFIPRMLREIWPMIDATGGGVFLLFTSYRALNEAHAW
;
A
#
# COMPACT_ATOMS: atom_id res chain seq x y z
N MET A 1 -32.63 -4.01 25.58
CA MET A 1 -32.52 -4.85 24.38
C MET A 1 -31.11 -4.63 23.86
N ILE A 2 -30.19 -5.56 24.12
CA ILE A 2 -28.79 -5.44 23.69
C ILE A 2 -28.80 -5.83 22.22
N HIS A 3 -28.73 -4.85 21.32
CA HIS A 3 -28.50 -5.12 19.91
C HIS A 3 -27.06 -5.61 19.79
N THR A 4 -26.89 -6.92 19.79
CA THR A 4 -25.63 -7.58 19.48
C THR A 4 -25.19 -7.15 18.08
N THR A 5 -23.89 -6.97 17.91
CA THR A 5 -23.19 -6.61 16.67
C THR A 5 -23.49 -7.51 15.46
N ALA A 6 -24.23 -8.61 15.67
CA ALA A 6 -24.70 -9.52 14.65
C ALA A 6 -25.97 -9.05 13.90
N ASP A 7 -26.69 -8.03 14.40
CA ASP A 7 -27.92 -7.54 13.75
C ASP A 7 -27.68 -6.43 12.72
N THR A 8 -26.44 -5.97 12.55
CA THR A 8 -26.03 -5.24 11.35
C THR A 8 -25.73 -6.25 10.24
N TYR A 9 -26.76 -6.99 9.81
CA TYR A 9 -26.79 -7.60 8.48
C TYR A 9 -26.76 -6.47 7.45
N LEU A 10 -25.58 -5.88 7.22
CA LEU A 10 -25.25 -5.26 5.95
C LEU A 10 -25.54 -6.36 4.92
N LYS A 11 -26.56 -6.16 4.07
CA LYS A 11 -26.93 -7.08 2.98
C LYS A 11 -25.65 -7.51 2.25
N GLY A 12 -25.17 -8.71 2.58
CA GLY A 12 -23.76 -9.12 2.51
C GLY A 12 -23.26 -9.52 1.13
N GLU A 13 -23.83 -8.95 0.07
CA GLU A 13 -23.35 -9.17 -1.31
C GLU A 13 -22.91 -7.88 -2.00
N GLU A 14 -23.49 -6.72 -1.67
CA GLU A 14 -23.18 -5.46 -2.38
C GLU A 14 -21.92 -4.74 -1.86
N LEU A 15 -21.47 -5.02 -0.62
CA LEU A 15 -20.38 -4.28 0.03
C LEU A 15 -19.10 -5.11 0.20
N LYS A 16 -18.85 -6.11 -0.64
CA LYS A 16 -17.58 -6.87 -0.57
C LYS A 16 -16.43 -6.10 -1.21
N GLY A 17 -15.24 -6.22 -0.61
CA GLY A 17 -14.00 -5.70 -1.17
C GLY A 17 -13.55 -4.38 -0.56
N ARG A 18 -12.66 -3.70 -1.29
CA ARG A 18 -12.00 -2.46 -0.87
C ARG A 18 -12.85 -1.25 -1.21
N GLN A 19 -13.10 -0.39 -0.22
CA GLN A 19 -13.82 0.87 -0.41
C GLN A 19 -13.04 2.03 0.23
N SER A 20 -12.96 3.17 -0.46
CA SER A 20 -12.43 4.40 0.14
C SER A 20 -13.27 4.79 1.36
N TRP A 21 -12.63 5.31 2.41
CA TRP A 21 -13.36 5.78 3.58
C TRP A 21 -14.30 6.95 3.26
N SER A 22 -13.94 7.80 2.29
CA SER A 22 -14.81 8.89 1.80
C SER A 22 -16.15 8.36 1.29
N ASP A 23 -16.09 7.26 0.53
CA ASP A 23 -17.20 6.69 -0.23
C ASP A 23 -17.94 5.60 0.57
N CYS A 24 -17.48 5.34 1.79
CA CYS A 24 -18.02 4.33 2.68
C CYS A 24 -19.48 4.68 3.08
N PRO A 25 -20.42 3.71 3.04
CA PRO A 25 -21.81 3.95 3.39
C PRO A 25 -21.99 4.50 4.81
N GLU A 26 -22.91 5.44 4.98
CA GLU A 26 -23.20 6.07 6.27
C GLU A 26 -23.54 5.07 7.40
N PRO A 27 -24.32 3.98 7.17
CA PRO A 27 -24.58 2.98 8.20
C PRO A 27 -23.31 2.30 8.72
N LEU A 28 -22.29 2.13 7.88
CA LEU A 28 -21.04 1.51 8.25
C LEU A 28 -20.17 2.46 9.07
N LYS A 29 -20.13 3.75 8.70
CA LYS A 29 -19.49 4.80 9.51
C LYS A 29 -20.12 4.90 10.90
N LEU A 30 -21.46 4.92 10.98
CA LEU A 30 -22.19 4.91 12.25
C LEU A 30 -21.91 3.66 13.08
N GLY A 31 -21.86 2.48 12.46
CA GLY A 31 -21.53 1.23 13.15
C GLY A 31 -20.13 1.26 13.77
N ILE A 32 -19.16 1.89 13.11
CA ILE A 32 -17.80 2.04 13.62
C ILE A 32 -17.76 2.99 14.82
N SER A 33 -18.46 4.13 14.79
CA SER A 33 -18.53 5.03 15.95
C SER A 33 -19.29 4.41 17.14
N GLN A 34 -20.28 3.56 16.87
CA GLN A 34 -20.93 2.76 17.91
C GLN A 34 -19.95 1.74 18.53
N TRP A 35 -19.14 1.06 17.70
CA TRP A 35 -18.10 0.15 18.20
C TRP A 35 -17.08 0.86 19.08
N GLN A 36 -16.66 2.07 18.70
CA GLN A 36 -15.77 2.88 19.52
C GLN A 36 -16.37 3.16 20.90
N SER A 37 -17.63 3.58 20.94
CA SER A 37 -18.35 3.85 22.19
C SER A 37 -18.46 2.59 23.07
N CYS A 38 -18.75 1.44 22.46
CA CYS A 38 -18.77 0.14 23.16
C CYS A 38 -17.39 -0.23 23.71
N LEU A 39 -16.31 -0.06 22.93
CA LEU A 39 -14.95 -0.32 23.37
C LEU A 39 -14.54 0.59 24.53
N GLN A 40 -14.88 1.89 24.47
CA GLN A 40 -14.61 2.83 25.55
C GLN A 40 -15.34 2.43 26.85
N SER A 41 -16.60 2.01 26.76
CA SER A 41 -17.38 1.52 27.91
C SER A 41 -16.77 0.23 28.50
N LEU A 42 -16.38 -0.71 27.63
CA LEU A 42 -15.69 -1.93 28.03
C LEU A 42 -14.34 -1.63 28.70
N GLY A 43 -13.57 -0.69 28.15
CA GLY A 43 -12.28 -0.27 28.69
C GLY A 43 -12.42 0.29 30.11
N LYS A 44 -13.40 1.18 30.35
CA LYS A 44 -13.71 1.70 31.69
C LYS A 44 -14.06 0.60 32.69
N THR A 45 -14.82 -0.40 32.24
CA THR A 45 -15.24 -1.53 33.09
C THR A 45 -14.06 -2.44 33.41
N LEU A 46 -13.21 -2.73 32.41
CA LEU A 46 -12.02 -3.56 32.57
C LEU A 46 -10.96 -2.90 33.46
N GLU A 47 -10.80 -1.57 33.40
CA GLU A 47 -9.84 -0.86 34.25
C GLU A 47 -10.17 -1.03 35.74
N ALA A 48 -11.46 -1.03 36.10
CA ALA A 48 -11.90 -1.23 37.49
C ALA A 48 -11.58 -2.62 38.05
N VAL A 49 -11.39 -3.63 37.18
CA VAL A 49 -11.12 -5.03 37.56
C VAL A 49 -9.78 -5.53 37.03
N ARG A 50 -8.93 -4.63 36.51
CA ARG A 50 -7.67 -4.94 35.84
C ARG A 50 -6.75 -5.83 36.68
N GLU A 51 -6.63 -5.51 37.96
CA GLU A 51 -5.71 -6.17 38.91
C GLU A 51 -6.25 -7.52 39.42
N ALA A 52 -7.52 -7.85 39.15
CA ALA A 52 -8.11 -9.10 39.61
C ALA A 52 -7.51 -10.33 38.91
N SER A 53 -6.95 -10.19 37.71
CA SER A 53 -6.15 -11.25 37.07
C SER A 53 -5.26 -10.73 35.93
N VAL A 54 -4.19 -11.47 35.64
CA VAL A 54 -3.32 -11.22 34.47
C VAL A 54 -4.12 -11.25 33.16
N GLY A 55 -5.16 -12.10 33.07
CA GLY A 55 -6.03 -12.17 31.89
C GLY A 55 -6.81 -10.88 31.67
N LEU A 56 -7.37 -10.30 32.74
CA LEU A 56 -8.08 -9.01 32.68
C LEU A 56 -7.16 -7.84 32.39
N THR A 57 -5.93 -7.86 32.92
CA THR A 57 -4.89 -6.88 32.55
C THR A 57 -4.64 -6.89 31.04
N ARG A 58 -4.41 -8.06 30.44
CA ARG A 58 -4.20 -8.19 28.99
C ARG A 58 -5.44 -7.78 28.18
N CYS A 59 -6.65 -8.06 28.68
CA CYS A 59 -7.87 -7.60 28.03
C CYS A 59 -7.96 -6.07 28.04
N CYS A 60 -7.63 -5.42 29.16
CA CYS A 60 -7.61 -3.97 29.24
C CYS A 60 -6.60 -3.36 28.26
N GLU A 61 -5.37 -3.87 28.24
CA GLU A 61 -4.34 -3.45 27.28
C GLU A 61 -4.80 -3.60 25.82
N ARG A 62 -5.46 -4.71 25.48
CA ARG A 62 -6.00 -4.94 24.13
C ARG A 62 -7.11 -3.95 23.78
N VAL A 63 -8.04 -3.70 24.69
CA VAL A 63 -9.13 -2.74 24.46
C VAL A 63 -8.58 -1.33 24.30
N GLN A 64 -7.62 -0.91 25.14
CA GLN A 64 -6.99 0.40 25.02
C GLN A 64 -6.25 0.55 23.68
N ASN A 65 -5.51 -0.47 23.24
CA ASN A 65 -4.88 -0.48 21.92
C ASN A 65 -5.89 -0.35 20.77
N LEU A 66 -7.06 -1.00 20.87
CA LEU A 66 -8.11 -0.89 19.86
C LEU A 66 -8.75 0.49 19.83
N ILE A 67 -9.03 1.08 21.01
CA ILE A 67 -9.55 2.45 21.14
C ILE A 67 -8.59 3.43 20.46
N THR A 68 -7.31 3.39 20.82
CA THR A 68 -6.29 4.30 20.27
C THR A 68 -6.15 4.14 18.75
N LYS A 69 -6.14 2.90 18.23
CA LYS A 69 -6.09 2.68 16.77
C LYS A 69 -7.32 3.24 16.05
N LEU A 70 -8.49 3.10 16.66
CA LEU A 70 -9.73 3.60 16.06
C LEU A 70 -9.80 5.13 16.09
N GLU A 71 -9.38 5.75 17.19
CA GLU A 71 -9.24 7.20 17.30
C GLU A 71 -8.26 7.76 16.27
N ILE A 72 -7.11 7.10 16.05
CA ILE A 72 -6.16 7.48 14.98
C ILE A 72 -6.86 7.41 13.62
N PHE A 73 -7.60 6.33 13.34
CA PHE A 73 -8.27 6.17 12.06
C PHE A 73 -9.36 7.23 11.82
N GLU A 74 -10.19 7.52 12.81
CA GLU A 74 -11.28 8.50 12.66
C GLU A 74 -10.76 9.93 12.53
N ASN A 75 -9.75 10.28 13.33
CA ASN A 75 -9.17 11.63 13.37
C ASN A 75 -8.04 11.85 12.35
N ALA A 76 -7.66 10.83 11.58
CA ALA A 76 -6.64 11.00 10.55
C ALA A 76 -7.09 12.03 9.51
N ASP A 77 -6.24 13.03 9.32
CA ASP A 77 -6.42 14.06 8.30
C ASP A 77 -6.45 13.41 6.91
N ALA A 78 -7.53 13.67 6.17
CA ALA A 78 -7.78 13.11 4.86
C ALA A 78 -6.85 13.65 3.76
N GLU A 79 -6.22 14.81 3.97
CA GLU A 79 -5.27 15.39 3.01
C GLU A 79 -3.92 14.66 3.01
N ILE A 80 -3.53 14.11 4.17
CA ILE A 80 -2.23 13.48 4.37
C ILE A 80 -2.32 11.98 4.68
N ASN A 81 -3.52 11.42 4.84
CA ASN A 81 -3.73 9.98 5.07
C ASN A 81 -4.72 9.37 4.07
N LEU A 82 -4.33 8.23 3.50
CA LEU A 82 -5.24 7.35 2.78
C LEU A 82 -5.94 6.44 3.78
N ARG A 83 -7.28 6.52 3.77
CA ARG A 83 -8.15 5.65 4.56
C ARG A 83 -9.02 4.81 3.65
N TRP A 84 -9.03 3.50 3.88
CA TRP A 84 -9.94 2.58 3.21
C TRP A 84 -10.34 1.45 4.13
N ILE A 85 -11.41 0.78 3.74
CA ILE A 85 -11.93 -0.38 4.45
C ILE A 85 -11.96 -1.57 3.52
N GLU A 86 -11.62 -2.75 4.07
CA GLU A 86 -11.75 -4.02 3.39
C GLU A 86 -12.79 -4.87 4.12
N ILE A 87 -13.84 -5.22 3.39
CA ILE A 87 -14.97 -5.97 3.93
C ILE A 87 -14.89 -7.39 3.38
N HIS A 88 -14.62 -8.33 4.28
CA HIS A 88 -14.63 -9.77 4.01
C HIS A 88 -15.85 -10.42 4.65
N SER A 89 -16.09 -11.69 4.35
CA SER A 89 -17.25 -12.44 4.87
C SER A 89 -17.28 -12.60 6.39
N ARG A 90 -16.14 -12.46 7.07
CA ARG A 90 -16.00 -12.72 8.51
C ARG A 90 -15.29 -11.61 9.30
N ASN A 91 -14.72 -10.63 8.62
CA ASN A 91 -13.99 -9.56 9.27
C ASN A 91 -14.03 -8.27 8.44
N LEU A 92 -13.71 -7.19 9.14
CA LEU A 92 -13.63 -5.83 8.64
C LEU A 92 -12.22 -5.33 8.96
N ILE A 93 -11.51 -4.83 7.95
CA ILE A 93 -10.15 -4.32 8.13
C ILE A 93 -10.17 -2.82 7.81
N LEU A 94 -9.77 -2.00 8.78
CA LEU A 94 -9.60 -0.57 8.62
C LEU A 94 -8.13 -0.28 8.32
N HIS A 95 -7.88 0.39 7.20
CA HIS A 95 -6.55 0.79 6.79
C HIS A 95 -6.41 2.30 6.87
N CYS A 96 -5.38 2.76 7.58
CA CYS A 96 -4.94 4.15 7.57
C CYS A 96 -3.44 4.16 7.26
N THR A 97 -3.06 4.76 6.14
CA THR A 97 -1.65 4.87 5.73
C THR A 97 -1.38 6.33 5.35
N PRO A 98 -0.33 6.96 5.90
CA PRO A 98 0.05 8.30 5.49
C PRO A 98 0.44 8.32 4.00
N MET A 99 -0.01 9.34 3.27
CA MET A 99 0.32 9.55 1.86
C MET A 99 1.81 9.83 1.66
N ASN A 100 2.43 10.49 2.64
CA ASN A 100 3.85 10.80 2.63
C ASN A 100 4.50 10.32 3.94
N ILE A 101 5.34 9.30 3.85
CA ILE A 101 6.16 8.80 4.96
C ILE A 101 7.52 9.49 5.07
N GLY A 102 7.86 10.35 4.11
CA GLY A 102 9.15 11.02 3.99
C GLY A 102 9.50 11.78 5.26
N ASN A 103 8.65 12.68 5.73
CA ASN A 103 8.92 13.48 6.93
C ASN A 103 9.23 12.62 8.15
N ALA A 104 8.40 11.62 8.43
CA ALA A 104 8.60 10.73 9.58
C ALA A 104 9.89 9.89 9.46
N LEU A 105 10.27 9.52 8.23
CA LEU A 105 11.53 8.82 7.98
C LEU A 105 12.73 9.77 8.15
N GLY A 106 12.65 10.98 7.61
CA GLY A 106 13.66 12.02 7.73
C GLY A 106 13.94 12.40 9.17
N GLU A 107 12.89 12.63 9.97
CA GLU A 107 12.99 12.88 11.41
C GLU A 107 13.69 11.74 12.14
N ARG A 108 13.41 10.48 11.79
CA ARG A 108 14.08 9.32 12.39
C ARG A 108 15.54 9.22 11.99
N ILE A 109 15.86 9.47 10.72
CA ILE A 109 17.25 9.51 10.21
C ILE A 109 18.04 10.59 10.96
N GLN A 110 17.45 11.76 11.14
CA GLN A 110 18.07 12.86 11.87
C GLN A 110 18.21 12.56 13.38
N ALA A 111 17.18 11.99 14.01
CA ALA A 111 17.17 11.66 15.43
C ALA A 111 18.17 10.55 15.80
N GLN A 112 18.42 9.59 14.89
CA GLN A 112 19.47 8.59 15.10
C GLN A 112 20.88 9.19 15.08
N GLY A 113 21.05 10.35 14.44
CA GLY A 113 22.36 10.98 14.25
C GLY A 113 23.26 10.21 13.28
N GLY A 114 24.49 10.71 13.10
CA GLY A 114 25.49 10.08 12.22
C GLY A 114 25.50 10.61 10.79
N ARG A 115 26.23 9.90 9.91
CA ARG A 115 26.38 10.21 8.48
C ARG A 115 25.77 9.09 7.65
N TRP A 116 24.90 9.45 6.72
CA TRP A 116 24.18 8.51 5.87
C TRP A 116 24.65 8.62 4.42
N VAL A 117 24.92 7.48 3.79
CA VAL A 117 25.28 7.41 2.36
C VAL A 117 24.24 6.54 1.67
N PHE A 118 23.45 7.17 0.80
CA PHE A 118 22.48 6.48 -0.05
C PHE A 118 23.10 6.29 -1.44
N THR A 119 23.19 5.05 -1.88
CA THR A 119 23.75 4.71 -3.20
C THR A 119 22.85 3.69 -3.90
N SER A 120 22.51 3.98 -5.15
CA SER A 120 21.83 3.06 -6.06
C SER A 120 21.90 3.63 -7.48
N ALA A 121 21.81 2.75 -8.48
CA ALA A 121 21.81 3.11 -9.89
C ALA A 121 20.56 3.90 -10.33
N THR A 122 19.50 3.93 -9.51
CA THR A 122 18.18 4.47 -9.87
C THR A 122 17.66 5.56 -8.93
N LEU A 123 18.52 6.16 -8.09
CA LEU A 123 18.09 7.25 -7.19
C LEU A 123 17.72 8.54 -7.92
N ALA A 124 18.48 8.87 -8.96
CA ALA A 124 18.26 10.07 -9.76
C ALA A 124 17.28 9.79 -10.91
N ILE A 125 16.36 10.71 -11.14
CA ILE A 125 15.48 10.73 -12.30
C ILE A 125 15.78 12.01 -13.07
N GLY A 126 16.14 11.91 -14.36
CA GLY A 126 16.44 13.08 -15.19
C GLY A 126 17.54 13.98 -14.59
N ASN A 127 18.61 13.38 -14.05
CA ASN A 127 19.70 14.05 -13.34
C ASN A 127 19.31 14.76 -12.03
N ASN A 128 18.14 14.43 -11.45
CA ASN A 128 17.62 15.05 -10.25
C ASN A 128 17.31 14.01 -9.16
N PHE A 129 17.75 14.28 -7.92
CA PHE A 129 17.52 13.43 -6.74
C PHE A 129 16.28 13.82 -5.92
N ASN A 130 15.58 14.92 -6.25
CA ASN A 130 14.44 15.45 -5.48
C ASN A 130 13.37 14.39 -5.23
N HIS A 131 13.02 13.57 -6.24
CA HIS A 131 12.03 12.51 -6.07
C HIS A 131 12.42 11.51 -4.97
N PHE A 132 13.70 11.17 -4.85
CA PHE A 132 14.18 10.33 -3.76
C PHE A 132 14.19 11.09 -2.44
N LEU A 133 14.78 12.29 -2.42
CA LEU A 133 14.96 13.13 -1.23
C LEU A 133 13.63 13.48 -0.55
N ASP A 134 12.62 13.88 -1.33
CA ASP A 134 11.27 14.17 -0.84
C ASP A 134 10.63 12.94 -0.20
N ARG A 135 10.86 11.76 -0.78
CA ARG A 135 10.29 10.49 -0.32
C ARG A 135 10.96 9.95 0.95
N VAL A 136 12.20 10.34 1.22
CA VAL A 136 12.91 10.02 2.46
C VAL A 136 12.89 11.16 3.48
N GLY A 137 12.34 12.32 3.12
CA GLY A 137 12.23 13.50 3.97
C GLY A 137 13.56 14.17 4.29
N ILE A 138 14.51 14.15 3.36
CA ILE A 138 15.83 14.78 3.54
C ILE A 138 15.92 15.98 2.61
N SER A 139 16.03 17.19 3.17
CA SER A 139 16.11 18.43 2.39
C SER A 139 17.55 18.91 2.13
N ASP A 140 18.50 18.55 2.99
CA ASP A 140 19.91 18.95 2.88
C ASP A 140 20.80 17.71 2.68
N ALA A 141 21.13 17.43 1.41
CA ALA A 141 21.95 16.28 1.04
C ALA A 141 22.95 16.64 -0.06
N HIS A 142 24.19 16.18 0.09
CA HIS A 142 25.15 16.17 -0.99
C HIS A 142 24.75 15.10 -2.02
N THR A 143 24.55 15.51 -3.27
CA THR A 143 24.17 14.61 -4.35
C THR A 143 25.33 14.42 -5.33
N CYS A 144 25.47 13.20 -5.85
CA CYS A 144 26.50 12.85 -6.82
C CYS A 144 25.90 11.90 -7.85
N LEU A 145 25.87 12.32 -9.12
CA LEU A 145 25.46 11.48 -10.23
C LEU A 145 26.71 11.00 -10.97
N LEU A 146 26.89 9.69 -11.03
CA LEU A 146 27.96 9.08 -11.80
C LEU A 146 27.39 8.62 -13.15
N PRO A 147 28.02 8.98 -14.29
CA PRO A 147 27.58 8.50 -15.59
C PRO A 147 27.76 6.99 -15.69
N SER A 148 26.90 6.33 -16.47
CA SER A 148 27.06 4.91 -16.76
C SER A 148 28.37 4.69 -17.53
N PRO A 149 29.17 3.67 -17.17
CA PRO A 149 30.39 3.33 -17.90
C PRO A 149 30.12 2.57 -19.20
N PHE A 150 28.85 2.22 -19.50
CA PHE A 150 28.48 1.38 -20.65
C PHE A 150 28.15 2.22 -21.90
N ASP A 151 28.62 1.75 -23.05
CA ASP A 151 28.28 2.31 -24.36
C ASP A 151 26.95 1.74 -24.87
N TYR A 152 25.84 2.39 -24.51
CA TYR A 152 24.50 1.97 -24.94
C TYR A 152 24.25 2.18 -26.43
N GLU A 153 24.89 3.18 -27.05
CA GLU A 153 24.70 3.48 -28.48
C GLU A 153 25.16 2.30 -29.34
N ARG A 154 26.31 1.71 -28.99
CA ARG A 154 26.83 0.55 -29.71
C ARG A 154 26.25 -0.77 -29.23
N ASN A 155 25.97 -0.91 -27.93
CA ASN A 155 25.63 -2.20 -27.32
C ASN A 155 24.13 -2.41 -27.04
N THR A 156 23.25 -1.48 -27.44
CA THR A 156 21.81 -1.62 -27.19
C THR A 156 21.00 -1.28 -28.43
N ARG A 157 19.83 -1.91 -28.55
CA ARG A 157 18.78 -1.58 -29.51
C ARG A 157 17.48 -1.41 -28.76
N LEU A 158 16.75 -0.34 -29.05
CA LEU A 158 15.42 -0.09 -28.51
C LEU A 158 14.40 -0.33 -29.61
N TYR A 159 13.47 -1.25 -29.37
CA TYR A 159 12.35 -1.50 -30.26
C TYR A 159 11.05 -1.05 -29.61
N LEU A 160 10.28 -0.23 -30.33
CA LEU A 160 8.94 0.18 -29.94
C LEU A 160 7.94 -0.32 -31.00
N PRO A 161 7.26 -1.46 -30.76
CA PRO A 161 6.32 -2.02 -31.71
C PRO A 161 5.14 -1.07 -31.94
N LYS A 162 4.70 -0.97 -33.20
CA LYS A 162 3.54 -0.17 -33.59
C LYS A 162 2.31 -1.05 -33.76
N GLY A 163 1.12 -0.51 -33.45
CA GLY A 163 -0.14 -1.21 -33.70
C GLY A 163 -0.48 -2.32 -32.71
N LEU A 164 0.16 -2.34 -31.54
CA LEU A 164 -0.31 -3.17 -30.43
C LEU A 164 -1.63 -2.60 -29.86
N PRO A 165 -2.54 -3.48 -29.39
CA PRO A 165 -3.73 -3.06 -28.62
C PRO A 165 -3.35 -2.26 -27.37
N VAL A 166 -4.33 -1.61 -26.73
CA VAL A 166 -4.05 -1.02 -25.41
C VAL A 166 -3.89 -2.12 -24.36
N PRO A 167 -3.05 -1.94 -23.31
CA PRO A 167 -2.78 -2.99 -22.32
C PRO A 167 -4.01 -3.54 -21.58
N ALA A 168 -5.12 -2.79 -21.55
CA ALA A 168 -6.37 -3.21 -20.92
C ALA A 168 -7.18 -4.21 -21.76
N GLU A 169 -6.89 -4.33 -23.06
CA GLU A 169 -7.59 -5.25 -23.95
C GLU A 169 -7.11 -6.69 -23.75
N ALA A 170 -8.05 -7.64 -23.77
CA ALA A 170 -7.75 -9.07 -23.65
C ALA A 170 -6.86 -9.61 -24.79
N THR A 171 -6.76 -8.90 -25.92
CA THR A 171 -5.91 -9.32 -27.05
C THR A 171 -4.47 -8.81 -26.93
N PHE A 172 -4.16 -7.96 -25.95
CA PHE A 172 -2.85 -7.33 -25.81
C PHE A 172 -1.72 -8.34 -25.66
N ILE A 173 -1.82 -9.27 -24.69
CA ILE A 173 -0.75 -10.23 -24.38
C ILE A 173 -0.48 -11.15 -25.58
N PRO A 174 -1.46 -11.81 -26.20
CA PRO A 174 -1.21 -12.65 -27.38
C PRO A 174 -0.62 -11.88 -28.57
N ARG A 175 -1.03 -10.62 -28.78
CA ARG A 175 -0.51 -9.77 -29.88
C ARG A 175 0.91 -9.32 -29.61
N MET A 176 1.21 -8.92 -28.38
CA MET A 176 2.56 -8.54 -27.94
C MET A 176 3.52 -9.73 -28.06
N LEU A 177 3.14 -10.92 -27.61
CA LEU A 177 3.98 -12.12 -27.72
C LEU A 177 4.27 -12.49 -29.17
N ARG A 178 3.26 -12.46 -30.03
CA ARG A 178 3.44 -12.71 -31.47
C ARG A 178 4.40 -11.71 -32.12
N GLU A 179 4.34 -10.46 -31.70
CA GLU A 179 5.20 -9.38 -32.22
C GLU A 179 6.66 -9.55 -31.80
N ILE A 180 6.92 -9.99 -30.56
CA ILE A 180 8.30 -10.15 -30.05
C ILE A 180 8.89 -11.55 -30.31
N TRP A 181 8.06 -12.54 -30.63
CA TRP A 181 8.50 -13.93 -30.85
C TRP A 181 9.67 -14.07 -31.84
N PRO A 182 9.64 -13.41 -33.03
CA PRO A 182 10.77 -13.50 -33.97
C PRO A 182 12.08 -12.96 -33.38
N MET A 183 12.01 -11.98 -32.48
CA MET A 183 13.19 -11.43 -31.82
C MET A 183 13.75 -12.42 -30.78
N ILE A 184 12.87 -13.05 -30.00
CA ILE A 184 13.25 -14.06 -29.00
C ILE A 184 13.92 -15.26 -29.69
N ASP A 185 13.35 -15.71 -30.81
CA ASP A 185 13.90 -16.82 -31.60
C ASP A 185 15.29 -16.44 -32.17
N ALA A 186 15.42 -15.21 -32.71
CA ALA A 186 16.68 -14.71 -33.24
C ALA A 186 17.79 -14.54 -32.18
N THR A 187 17.45 -14.30 -30.90
CA THR A 187 18.47 -14.23 -29.82
C THR A 187 18.92 -15.60 -29.31
N GLY A 188 18.25 -16.70 -29.71
CA GLY A 188 18.55 -18.04 -29.21
C GLY A 188 18.27 -18.21 -27.71
N GLY A 189 17.36 -17.39 -27.16
CA GLY A 189 17.03 -17.35 -25.73
C GLY A 189 17.66 -16.19 -24.95
N GLY A 190 17.80 -16.35 -23.63
CA GLY A 190 18.33 -15.31 -22.73
C GLY A 190 17.42 -14.09 -22.54
N VAL A 191 16.13 -14.23 -22.84
CA VAL A 191 15.16 -13.13 -22.76
C VAL A 191 14.46 -13.13 -21.41
N PHE A 192 14.33 -11.92 -20.85
CA PHE A 192 13.58 -11.67 -19.63
C PHE A 192 12.39 -10.75 -19.94
N LEU A 193 11.17 -11.22 -19.64
CA LEU A 193 9.93 -10.48 -19.87
C LEU A 193 9.37 -9.96 -18.54
N LEU A 194 9.12 -8.64 -18.47
CA LEU A 194 8.54 -7.98 -17.30
C LEU A 194 7.06 -7.71 -17.51
N PHE A 195 6.23 -8.12 -16.54
CA PHE A 195 4.78 -7.92 -16.54
C PHE A 195 4.35 -7.08 -15.35
N THR A 196 3.31 -6.26 -15.53
CA THR A 196 2.73 -5.40 -14.48
C THR A 196 1.73 -6.13 -13.58
N SER A 197 1.39 -7.39 -13.90
CA SER A 197 0.50 -8.22 -13.07
C SER A 197 0.77 -9.72 -13.26
N TYR A 198 0.47 -10.51 -12.22
CA TYR A 198 0.50 -11.97 -12.30
C TYR A 198 -0.48 -12.54 -13.32
N ARG A 199 -1.62 -11.87 -13.53
CA ARG A 199 -2.57 -12.26 -14.55
C ARG A 199 -1.93 -12.25 -15.94
N ALA A 200 -1.27 -11.13 -16.29
CA ALA A 200 -0.60 -10.99 -17.59
C ALA A 200 0.56 -12.00 -17.76
N LEU A 201 1.32 -12.25 -16.68
CA LEU A 201 2.35 -13.30 -16.66
C LEU A 201 1.75 -14.69 -16.93
N ASN A 202 0.69 -15.06 -16.22
CA ASN A 202 0.06 -16.38 -16.36
C ASN A 202 -0.58 -16.57 -17.74
N GLU A 203 -1.17 -15.51 -18.30
CA GLU A 203 -1.68 -15.52 -19.67
C GLU A 203 -0.56 -15.72 -20.69
N ALA A 204 0.57 -15.03 -20.51
CA ALA A 204 1.73 -15.20 -21.37
C ALA A 204 2.38 -16.58 -21.24
N HIS A 205 2.42 -17.14 -20.03
CA HIS A 205 2.91 -18.49 -19.77
C HIS A 205 2.04 -19.58 -20.42
N ALA A 206 0.75 -19.29 -20.65
CA ALA A 206 -0.19 -20.24 -21.25
C ALA A 206 -0.31 -20.11 -22.79
N TRP A 207 0.33 -19.12 -23.41
CA TRP A 207 0.35 -18.88 -24.85
C TRP A 207 1.22 -19.90 -25.59
#